data_AF-A0AB34ZAL6-F1
#
_entry.id   AF-A0AB34ZAL6-F1
#
_cell.length_a   1.000
_cell.length_b   1.000
_cell.length_c   1.000
_cell.angle_alpha   90.00
_cell.angle_beta   90.00
_cell.angle_gamma   90.00
#
_symmetry.space_group_name_H-M   'P 1'
#
loop_
_entity.id
_entity.type
_entity.pdbx_description
1 polymer ?
#
loop_
_entity_poly.entity_id
_entity_poly.type
_entity_poly.pdbx_seq_one_letter_code
_entity_poly.pdbx_strand_id
1 'polypeptide(L)'
;MQTSIGFAVADKLFFAPASPRVTIGGPRKRSSDARTKAQDAPGRLLQAMQVMQTQIRSLMSARSNMAKRHDEGQTGFRMDAQAFPGDYGRKAEATNALVASHLAVQSNLARIMGRYAIGEPSESMERLPGEKAVLSQTMDEVKANLSARNIEIKQLAQAAAIGDFTARGDADRFQYDFRIMVERLNLLMATADSNLQSLSSLLHSSAAGDLTARMTGEFKGVFAQMRNDANTTAAQLAEIVGRVGPGTWAHWVLIRHIIPQDQAMATACPALSCPL
;
A
#
# COMPACT_ATOMS: atom_id res chain seq x y z
N MET A 1 -7.53 4.20 -26.74
CA MET A 1 -7.49 5.49 -26.04
C MET A 1 -7.02 5.22 -24.62
N GLN A 2 -5.71 5.32 -24.38
CA GLN A 2 -5.11 5.14 -23.05
C GLN A 2 -4.94 6.52 -22.43
N THR A 3 -5.68 6.78 -21.36
CA THR A 3 -5.61 8.03 -20.61
C THR A 3 -4.50 7.88 -19.57
N SER A 4 -3.28 8.19 -19.97
CA SER A 4 -2.12 8.27 -19.07
C SER A 4 -2.31 9.46 -18.12
N ILE A 5 -2.90 9.22 -16.95
CA ILE A 5 -2.75 10.13 -15.81
C ILE A 5 -1.36 9.85 -15.23
N GLY A 6 -0.36 10.36 -15.94
CA GLY A 6 1.02 10.38 -15.50
C GLY A 6 1.11 11.30 -14.28
N PHE A 7 1.61 10.75 -13.18
CA PHE A 7 1.97 11.45 -11.96
C PHE A 7 2.97 12.58 -12.29
N ALA A 8 2.47 13.78 -12.56
CA ALA A 8 3.26 14.99 -12.78
C ALA A 8 3.73 15.64 -11.44
N VAL A 9 3.75 14.87 -10.35
CA VAL A 9 4.03 15.35 -9.00
C VAL A 9 5.50 15.13 -8.60
N ALA A 10 6.20 14.19 -9.24
CA ALA A 10 7.58 13.86 -8.88
C ALA A 10 8.61 14.93 -9.29
N ASP A 11 8.26 15.83 -10.21
CA ASP A 11 9.22 16.79 -10.80
C ASP A 11 9.13 18.22 -10.22
N LYS A 12 8.25 18.46 -9.24
CA LYS A 12 8.01 19.82 -8.69
C LYS A 12 8.38 20.02 -7.22
N LEU A 13 8.88 19.00 -6.52
CA LEU A 13 9.17 19.08 -5.08
C LEU A 13 10.66 19.17 -4.72
N PHE A 14 11.56 19.16 -5.71
CA PHE A 14 13.00 19.39 -5.49
C PHE A 14 13.35 20.88 -5.54
N PHE A 15 13.02 21.62 -4.49
CA PHE A 15 13.74 22.86 -4.17
C PHE A 15 15.02 22.49 -3.42
N ALA A 16 16.11 22.26 -4.16
CA ALA A 16 17.44 22.37 -3.59
C ALA A 16 17.87 23.84 -3.64
N PRO A 17 18.00 24.57 -2.52
CA PRO A 17 18.78 25.79 -2.55
C PRO A 17 20.24 25.38 -2.54
N ALA A 18 20.87 25.40 -3.71
CA ALA A 18 22.31 25.59 -3.77
C ALA A 18 22.58 26.99 -3.22
N SER A 19 22.91 27.08 -1.92
CA SER A 19 23.41 28.31 -1.32
C SER A 19 24.69 28.70 -2.05
N PRO A 20 24.75 29.83 -2.78
CA PRO A 20 26.04 30.31 -3.25
C PRO A 20 26.89 30.60 -2.01
N ARG A 21 28.01 29.88 -1.88
CA ARG A 21 29.06 30.26 -0.94
C ARG A 21 29.52 31.65 -1.33
N VAL A 22 29.01 32.66 -0.62
CA VAL A 22 29.60 33.99 -0.65
C VAL A 22 30.94 33.85 0.05
N THR A 23 32.02 33.74 -0.74
CA THR A 23 33.38 33.98 -0.29
C THR A 23 33.46 35.45 0.08
N ILE A 24 33.17 35.76 1.35
CA ILE A 24 33.49 37.07 1.91
C ILE A 24 35.01 37.17 1.89
N GLY A 25 35.52 37.98 0.96
CA GLY A 25 36.92 38.37 0.92
C GLY A 25 37.38 38.83 2.30
N GLY A 26 38.62 38.45 2.66
CA GLY A 26 39.20 38.57 4.00
C GLY A 26 39.03 39.94 4.67
N PRO A 27 39.25 40.01 5.99
CA PRO A 27 38.85 41.15 6.81
C PRO A 27 39.61 42.41 6.39
N ARG A 28 38.98 43.26 5.57
CA ARG A 28 39.39 44.65 5.43
C ARG A 28 38.96 45.36 6.72
N LYS A 29 39.88 45.48 7.67
CA LYS A 29 39.74 46.29 8.88
C LYS A 29 39.39 47.73 8.48
N ARG A 30 38.09 48.06 8.42
CA ARG A 30 37.64 49.45 8.43
C ARG A 30 37.64 49.91 9.89
N SER A 31 38.77 50.48 10.32
CA SER A 31 38.80 51.31 11.52
C SER A 31 37.83 52.48 11.30
N SER A 32 36.69 52.41 11.97
CA SER A 32 35.72 53.50 12.04
C SER A 32 35.53 53.88 13.51
N ASP A 33 36.64 54.00 14.22
CA ASP A 33 36.68 54.52 15.59
C ASP A 33 36.76 56.04 15.58
N ALA A 34 35.73 56.68 15.01
CA ALA A 34 35.45 58.08 15.29
C ALA A 34 34.48 58.14 16.48
N ARG A 35 34.97 57.92 17.70
CA ARG A 35 34.20 58.23 18.91
C ARG A 35 34.15 59.74 19.08
N THR A 36 33.18 60.39 18.46
CA THR A 36 32.96 61.83 18.63
C THR A 36 32.20 62.05 19.93
N LYS A 37 32.84 62.69 20.92
CA LYS A 37 32.16 63.18 22.14
C LYS A 37 31.37 64.47 21.90
N ALA A 38 31.37 64.97 20.67
CA ALA A 38 30.70 66.20 20.28
C ALA A 38 29.18 66.00 20.28
N GLN A 39 28.46 66.91 20.95
CA GLN A 39 26.99 66.92 21.01
C GLN A 39 26.38 67.78 19.89
N ASP A 40 27.20 68.26 18.95
CA ASP A 40 26.79 69.03 17.79
C ASP A 40 26.04 68.15 16.76
N ALA A 41 25.42 68.78 15.76
CA ALA A 41 24.62 68.07 14.77
C ALA A 41 25.42 66.95 14.03
N PRO A 42 26.69 67.16 13.63
CA PRO A 42 27.52 66.09 13.06
C PRO A 42 27.83 64.95 14.05
N GLY A 43 28.14 65.27 15.31
CA GLY A 43 28.41 64.27 16.34
C GLY A 43 27.20 63.40 16.66
N ARG A 44 25.99 63.98 16.73
CA ARG A 44 24.74 63.22 16.92
C ARG A 44 24.44 62.29 15.75
N LEU A 45 24.70 62.73 14.51
CA LEU A 45 24.51 61.89 13.33
C LEU A 45 25.48 60.70 13.33
N LEU A 46 26.76 60.93 13.62
CA LEU A 46 27.77 59.87 13.69
C LEU A 46 27.44 58.85 14.79
N GLN A 47 26.95 59.32 15.95
CA GLN A 47 26.49 58.43 17.02
C GLN A 47 25.30 57.57 16.59
N ALA A 48 24.30 58.16 15.93
CA ALA A 48 23.15 57.42 15.40
C ALA A 48 23.58 56.38 14.35
N MET A 49 24.52 56.72 13.46
CA MET A 49 25.08 55.79 12.47
C MET A 49 25.85 54.65 13.14
N GLN A 50 26.59 54.90 14.23
CA GLN A 50 27.28 53.85 15.00
C GLN A 50 26.30 52.90 15.69
N VAL A 51 25.22 53.43 16.27
CA VAL A 51 24.14 52.61 16.85
C VAL A 51 23.51 51.73 15.76
N MET A 52 23.14 52.31 14.62
CA MET A 52 22.59 51.57 13.48
C MET A 52 23.54 50.46 13.00
N GLN A 53 24.83 50.77 12.84
CA GLN A 53 25.83 49.80 12.41
C GLN A 53 25.96 48.64 13.40
N THR A 54 25.87 48.93 14.70
CA THR A 54 25.91 47.91 15.76
C THR A 54 24.68 47.02 15.71
N GLN A 55 23.48 47.59 15.53
CA GLN A 55 22.23 46.82 15.44
C GLN A 55 22.20 45.90 14.21
N ILE A 56 22.64 46.39 13.04
CA ILE A 56 22.73 45.56 11.82
C ILE A 56 23.68 44.38 12.02
N ARG A 57 24.88 44.62 12.59
CA ARG A 57 25.84 43.54 12.88
C ARG A 57 25.27 42.51 13.86
N SER A 58 24.59 42.97 14.90
CA SER A 58 23.96 42.10 15.89
C SER A 58 22.89 41.19 15.25
N LEU A 59 21.98 41.78 14.46
CA LEU A 59 20.91 41.03 13.79
C LEU A 59 21.47 40.03 12.76
N MET A 60 22.49 40.42 12.00
CA MET A 60 23.15 39.52 11.04
C MET A 60 23.82 38.34 11.74
N SER A 61 24.47 38.57 12.89
CA SER A 61 25.06 37.51 13.70
C SER A 61 24.00 36.54 14.23
N ALA A 62 22.91 37.05 14.80
CA ALA A 62 21.82 36.24 15.33
C ALA A 62 21.13 35.39 14.24
N ARG A 63 20.90 35.98 13.05
CA ARG A 63 20.34 35.25 11.91
C ARG A 63 21.29 34.17 11.40
N SER A 64 22.60 34.46 11.35
CA SER A 64 23.62 33.47 10.95
C SER A 64 23.65 32.28 11.92
N ASN A 65 23.59 32.56 13.23
CA ASN A 65 23.50 31.51 14.25
C ASN A 65 22.21 30.68 14.10
N MET A 66 21.08 31.35 13.83
CA MET A 66 19.82 30.64 13.59
C MET A 66 19.91 29.71 12.37
N ALA A 67 20.45 30.20 11.25
CA ALA A 67 20.66 29.39 10.05
C ALA A 67 21.54 28.17 10.35
N LYS A 68 22.69 28.37 11.01
CA LYS A 68 23.60 27.28 11.39
C LYS A 68 22.89 26.21 12.24
N ARG A 69 22.13 26.62 13.26
CA ARG A 69 21.39 25.68 14.11
C ARG A 69 20.30 24.91 13.33
N HIS A 70 19.65 25.56 12.37
CA HIS A 70 18.65 24.91 11.51
C HIS A 70 19.29 23.89 10.56
N ASP A 71 20.44 24.22 9.98
CA ASP A 71 21.23 23.30 9.15
C ASP A 71 21.71 22.08 9.96
N GLU A 72 21.97 22.27 11.26
CA GLU A 72 22.29 21.20 12.22
C GLU A 72 21.05 20.44 12.74
N GLY A 73 19.86 20.70 12.19
CA GLY A 73 18.61 20.01 12.53
C GLY A 73 17.86 20.58 13.75
N GLN A 74 18.38 21.62 14.40
CA GLN A 74 17.74 22.29 15.54
C GLN A 74 16.73 23.35 15.06
N THR A 75 15.80 22.94 14.19
CA THR A 75 14.86 23.84 13.50
C THR A 75 13.87 24.53 14.45
N GLY A 76 13.75 24.08 15.70
CA GLY A 76 12.98 24.76 16.74
C GLY A 76 13.59 26.08 17.23
N PHE A 77 14.88 26.34 17.01
CA PHE A 77 15.54 27.54 17.49
C PHE A 77 15.00 28.83 16.84
N ARG A 78 14.92 29.91 17.62
CA ARG A 78 14.43 31.23 17.21
C ARG A 78 15.40 32.32 17.68
N MET A 79 15.42 33.44 16.96
CA MET A 79 16.12 34.64 17.43
C MET A 79 15.37 35.24 18.62
N ASP A 80 16.10 35.74 19.62
CA ASP A 80 15.50 36.59 20.67
C ASP A 80 15.18 37.96 20.06
N ALA A 81 13.90 38.20 19.77
CA ALA A 81 13.47 39.46 19.17
C ALA A 81 13.54 40.64 20.14
N GLN A 82 13.42 40.40 21.46
CA GLN A 82 13.42 41.44 22.47
C GLN A 82 14.82 42.06 22.64
N ALA A 83 15.86 41.33 22.27
CA ALA A 83 17.23 41.83 22.20
C ALA A 83 17.46 42.93 21.14
N PHE A 84 16.49 43.17 20.24
CA PHE A 84 16.60 44.14 19.16
C PHE A 84 15.55 45.25 19.29
N PRO A 85 15.97 46.52 19.43
CA PRO A 85 15.03 47.63 19.55
C PRO A 85 14.35 47.96 18.21
N GLY A 86 13.11 48.45 18.30
CA GLY A 86 12.37 49.03 17.18
C GLY A 86 12.19 48.09 15.98
N ASP A 87 12.49 48.59 14.78
CA ASP A 87 12.29 47.84 13.52
C ASP A 87 13.13 46.57 13.40
N TYR A 88 14.27 46.49 14.10
CA TYR A 88 15.09 45.28 14.09
C TYR A 88 14.42 44.14 14.85
N GLY A 89 13.76 44.44 15.98
CA GLY A 89 12.93 43.48 16.73
C GLY A 89 11.77 42.98 15.90
N ARG A 90 11.01 43.88 15.28
CA ARG A 90 9.90 43.51 14.37
C ARG A 90 10.36 42.59 13.22
N LYS A 91 11.54 42.83 12.65
CA LYS A 91 12.12 41.96 11.61
C LYS A 91 12.52 40.59 12.15
N ALA A 92 13.06 40.51 13.37
CA ALA A 92 13.36 39.24 14.03
C ALA A 92 12.08 38.44 14.31
N GLU A 93 11.02 39.08 14.80
CA GLU A 93 9.69 38.47 15.00
C GLU A 93 9.10 37.94 13.69
N ALA A 94 9.11 38.76 12.63
CA ALA A 94 8.60 38.37 11.32
C ALA A 94 9.37 37.16 10.75
N THR A 95 10.69 37.11 10.95
CA THR A 95 11.52 35.97 10.54
C THR A 95 11.16 34.71 11.35
N ASN A 96 11.00 34.85 12.66
CA ASN A 96 10.59 33.75 13.53
C ASN A 96 9.20 33.19 13.15
N ALA A 97 8.25 34.08 12.83
CA ALA A 97 6.90 33.72 12.42
C ALA A 97 6.88 33.00 11.06
N LEU A 98 7.66 33.48 10.08
CA LEU A 98 7.82 32.81 8.79
C LEU A 98 8.30 31.36 8.98
N VAL A 99 9.37 31.17 9.75
CA VAL A 99 9.95 29.85 10.04
C VAL A 99 8.94 28.96 10.77
N ALA A 100 8.23 29.49 11.77
CA ALA A 100 7.20 28.75 12.49
C ALA A 100 6.08 28.26 11.57
N SER A 101 5.62 29.09 10.63
CA SER A 101 4.59 28.72 9.65
C SER A 101 5.02 27.55 8.75
N HIS A 102 6.28 27.52 8.30
CA HIS A 102 6.78 26.42 7.50
C HIS A 102 6.95 25.12 8.31
N LEU A 103 7.44 25.22 9.54
CA LEU A 103 7.59 24.05 10.41
C LEU A 103 6.25 23.45 10.81
N ALA A 104 5.22 24.26 11.04
CA ALA A 104 3.88 23.75 11.33
C ALA A 104 3.37 22.83 10.20
N VAL A 105 3.56 23.22 8.94
CA VAL A 105 3.19 22.39 7.78
C VAL A 105 4.01 21.10 7.73
N GLN A 106 5.33 21.19 7.92
CA GLN A 106 6.22 20.01 7.90
C GLN A 106 5.90 19.01 9.02
N SER A 107 5.68 19.50 10.25
CA SER A 107 5.29 18.65 11.37
C SER A 107 3.93 17.99 11.15
N ASN A 108 2.97 18.71 10.55
CA ASN A 108 1.67 18.14 10.22
C ASN A 108 1.78 17.02 9.16
N LEU A 109 2.58 17.25 8.10
CA LEU A 109 2.89 16.23 7.10
C LEU A 109 3.50 14.97 7.73
N ALA A 110 4.53 15.13 8.56
CA ALA A 110 5.20 14.01 9.23
C ALA A 110 4.23 13.20 10.11
N ARG A 111 3.35 13.87 10.85
CA ARG A 111 2.34 13.23 11.69
C ARG A 111 1.33 12.41 10.88
N ILE A 112 0.80 12.98 9.79
CA ILE A 112 -0.17 12.29 8.92
C ILE A 112 0.51 11.12 8.18
N MET A 113 1.71 11.33 7.63
CA MET A 113 2.48 10.26 6.98
C MET A 113 2.81 9.12 7.96
N GLY A 114 3.06 9.42 9.23
CA GLY A 114 3.25 8.42 10.28
C GLY A 114 2.03 7.48 10.42
N ARG A 115 0.81 8.02 10.31
CA ARG A 115 -0.42 7.20 10.32
C ARG A 115 -0.59 6.38 9.04
N TYR A 116 -0.26 6.97 7.90
CA TYR A 116 -0.33 6.27 6.61
C TYR A 116 0.64 5.09 6.57
N ALA A 117 1.83 5.24 7.16
CA ALA A 117 2.86 4.20 7.21
C ALA A 117 2.43 2.95 7.99
N ILE A 118 1.53 3.08 8.98
CA ILE A 118 0.96 1.96 9.73
C ILE A 118 -0.35 1.43 9.14
N GLY A 119 -0.71 1.87 7.92
CA GLY A 119 -1.89 1.39 7.21
C GLY A 119 -3.21 2.05 7.62
N GLU A 120 -3.16 3.17 8.34
CA GLU A 120 -4.35 3.95 8.74
C GLU A 120 -4.42 5.30 8.00
N PRO A 121 -4.87 5.32 6.73
CA PRO A 121 -5.04 6.57 5.99
C PRO A 121 -6.36 7.27 6.34
N SER A 122 -6.70 7.36 7.63
CA SER A 122 -7.98 7.91 8.11
C SER A 122 -8.01 9.44 8.00
N GLU A 123 -6.91 10.09 8.33
CA GLU A 123 -6.81 11.55 8.33
C GLU A 123 -6.62 12.13 6.92
N SER A 124 -7.08 13.35 6.70
CA SER A 124 -6.78 14.13 5.50
C SER A 124 -6.03 15.40 5.88
N MET A 125 -5.14 15.85 4.99
CA MET A 125 -4.46 17.11 5.18
C MET A 125 -5.45 18.28 5.01
N GLU A 126 -5.29 19.32 5.82
CA GLU A 126 -5.98 20.59 5.61
C GLU A 126 -5.64 21.16 4.22
N ARG A 127 -6.58 21.91 3.63
CA ARG A 127 -6.36 22.63 2.37
C ARG A 127 -5.46 23.83 2.58
N LEU A 128 -4.21 23.71 2.15
CA LEU A 128 -3.26 24.81 2.21
C LEU A 128 -3.47 25.78 1.03
N PRO A 129 -3.33 27.10 1.24
CA PRO A 129 -3.53 28.09 0.20
C PRO A 129 -2.31 28.24 -0.73
N GLY A 130 -2.54 28.79 -1.92
CA GLY A 130 -1.49 29.19 -2.87
C GLY A 130 -0.61 28.02 -3.30
N GLU A 131 0.70 28.26 -3.41
CA GLU A 131 1.68 27.24 -3.84
C GLU A 131 1.75 26.03 -2.88
N LYS A 132 1.38 26.21 -1.60
CA LYS A 132 1.36 25.11 -0.63
C LYS A 132 0.23 24.10 -0.90
N ALA A 133 -0.76 24.44 -1.72
CA ALA A 133 -1.88 23.56 -2.07
C ALA A 133 -1.43 22.23 -2.70
N VAL A 134 -0.29 22.23 -3.39
CA VAL A 134 0.31 21.02 -3.98
C VAL A 134 0.58 19.95 -2.92
N LEU A 135 0.92 20.34 -1.68
CA LEU A 135 1.16 19.40 -0.59
C LEU A 135 -0.14 18.71 -0.19
N SER A 136 -1.23 19.46 -0.04
CA SER A 136 -2.55 18.90 0.29
C SER A 136 -3.04 17.96 -0.82
N GLN A 137 -2.90 18.35 -2.08
CA GLN A 137 -3.27 17.50 -3.22
C GLN A 137 -2.45 16.21 -3.26
N THR A 138 -1.12 16.31 -3.10
CA THR A 138 -0.24 15.14 -3.09
C THR A 138 -0.62 14.18 -1.97
N MET A 139 -0.95 14.70 -0.78
CA MET A 139 -1.38 13.87 0.34
C MET A 139 -2.72 13.16 0.10
N ASP A 140 -3.64 13.77 -0.66
CA ASP A 140 -4.87 13.10 -1.07
C ASP A 140 -4.61 11.98 -2.07
N GLU A 141 -3.75 12.22 -3.05
CA GLU A 141 -3.39 11.21 -4.05
C GLU A 141 -2.73 10.01 -3.37
N VAL A 142 -1.82 10.25 -2.42
CA VAL A 142 -1.22 9.19 -1.59
C VAL A 142 -2.29 8.43 -0.80
N LYS A 143 -3.22 9.14 -0.14
CA LYS A 143 -4.33 8.53 0.61
C LYS A 143 -5.24 7.69 -0.26
N ALA A 144 -5.65 8.21 -1.43
CA ALA A 144 -6.52 7.53 -2.36
C ALA A 144 -5.88 6.25 -2.88
N ASN A 145 -4.59 6.32 -3.28
CA ASN A 145 -3.84 5.16 -3.74
C ASN A 145 -3.69 4.09 -2.64
N LEU A 146 -3.31 4.49 -1.42
CA LEU A 146 -3.24 3.58 -0.26
C LEU A 146 -4.59 2.91 0.02
N SER A 147 -5.66 3.70 0.04
CA SER A 147 -7.02 3.20 0.33
C SER A 147 -7.51 2.24 -0.75
N ALA A 148 -7.32 2.59 -2.03
CA ALA A 148 -7.71 1.74 -3.15
C ALA A 148 -7.02 0.37 -3.09
N ARG A 149 -5.71 0.33 -2.80
CA ARG A 149 -4.96 -0.92 -2.64
C ARG A 149 -5.47 -1.77 -1.49
N ASN A 150 -5.72 -1.14 -0.33
CA ASN A 150 -6.25 -1.84 0.83
C ASN A 150 -7.65 -2.41 0.56
N ILE A 151 -8.49 -1.70 -0.20
CA ILE A 151 -9.81 -2.19 -0.62
C ILE A 151 -9.64 -3.40 -1.54
N GLU A 152 -8.76 -3.33 -2.53
CA GLU A 152 -8.54 -4.41 -3.50
C GLU A 152 -8.11 -5.72 -2.80
N ILE A 153 -7.13 -5.64 -1.91
CA ILE A 153 -6.64 -6.80 -1.15
C ILE A 153 -7.75 -7.38 -0.27
N LYS A 154 -8.50 -6.52 0.43
CA LYS A 154 -9.60 -6.95 1.30
C LYS A 154 -10.72 -7.60 0.51
N GLN A 155 -11.06 -7.08 -0.68
CA GLN A 155 -12.08 -7.66 -1.53
C GLN A 155 -11.71 -9.07 -1.98
N LEU A 156 -10.49 -9.26 -2.49
CA LEU A 156 -10.02 -10.60 -2.90
C LEU A 156 -9.91 -11.57 -1.72
N ALA A 157 -9.39 -11.11 -0.57
CA ALA A 157 -9.32 -11.92 0.63
C ALA A 157 -10.71 -12.34 1.13
N GLN A 158 -11.68 -11.41 1.10
CA GLN A 158 -13.06 -11.69 1.50
C GLN A 158 -13.73 -12.67 0.53
N ALA A 159 -13.53 -12.51 -0.77
CA ALA A 159 -14.04 -13.43 -1.79
C ALA A 159 -13.51 -14.85 -1.55
N ALA A 160 -12.19 -14.99 -1.38
CA ALA A 160 -11.57 -16.27 -1.04
C ALA A 160 -12.10 -16.87 0.27
N ALA A 161 -12.31 -16.04 1.31
CA ALA A 161 -12.81 -16.50 2.60
C ALA A 161 -14.25 -17.06 2.54
N ILE A 162 -15.07 -16.59 1.60
CA ILE A 162 -16.41 -17.13 1.37
C ILE A 162 -16.45 -18.20 0.26
N GLY A 163 -15.28 -18.59 -0.27
CA GLY A 163 -15.15 -19.62 -1.30
C GLY A 163 -15.32 -19.13 -2.74
N ASP A 164 -15.44 -17.83 -2.98
CA ASP A 164 -15.44 -17.26 -4.32
C ASP A 164 -14.01 -17.04 -4.82
N PHE A 165 -13.48 -18.04 -5.54
CA PHE A 165 -12.18 -17.96 -6.20
C PHE A 165 -12.25 -17.41 -7.63
N THR A 166 -13.43 -16.99 -8.10
CA THR A 166 -13.59 -16.41 -9.45
C THR A 166 -13.30 -14.90 -9.47
N ALA A 167 -13.38 -14.24 -8.31
CA ALA A 167 -13.05 -12.83 -8.14
C ALA A 167 -11.63 -12.49 -8.61
N ARG A 168 -11.48 -11.36 -9.30
CA ARG A 168 -10.20 -10.83 -9.80
C ARG A 168 -10.08 -9.36 -9.44
N GLY A 169 -8.87 -8.97 -9.06
CA GLY A 169 -8.52 -7.59 -8.84
C GLY A 169 -8.10 -6.90 -10.13
N ASP A 170 -8.29 -5.60 -10.20
CA ASP A 170 -7.91 -4.76 -11.33
C ASP A 170 -6.46 -4.29 -11.18
N ALA A 171 -5.54 -5.04 -11.79
CA ALA A 171 -4.11 -4.74 -11.73
C ALA A 171 -3.73 -3.46 -12.48
N ASP A 172 -4.46 -3.09 -13.54
CA ASP A 172 -4.13 -1.94 -14.40
C ASP A 172 -4.40 -0.60 -13.71
N ARG A 173 -5.20 -0.60 -12.65
CA ARG A 173 -5.37 0.57 -11.75
C ARG A 173 -4.13 0.91 -10.94
N PHE A 174 -3.17 0.00 -10.83
CA PHE A 174 -1.96 0.17 -10.03
C PHE A 174 -0.71 0.18 -10.90
N GLN A 175 0.38 0.70 -10.32
CA GLN A 175 1.68 0.78 -10.98
C GLN A 175 2.75 0.12 -10.12
N TYR A 176 3.85 -0.28 -10.77
CA TYR A 176 5.04 -0.86 -10.13
C TYR A 176 4.69 -2.04 -9.21
N ASP A 177 5.22 -2.08 -7.99
CA ASP A 177 5.08 -3.20 -7.06
C ASP A 177 3.63 -3.55 -6.73
N PHE A 178 2.74 -2.55 -6.70
CA PHE A 178 1.33 -2.79 -6.39
C PHE A 178 0.57 -3.46 -7.52
N ARG A 179 0.93 -3.15 -8.77
CA ARG A 179 0.43 -3.89 -9.93
C ARG A 179 0.85 -5.36 -9.84
N ILE A 180 2.15 -5.60 -9.61
CA ILE A 180 2.71 -6.95 -9.50
C ILE A 180 2.04 -7.73 -8.37
N MET A 181 1.76 -7.09 -7.24
CA MET A 181 1.05 -7.71 -6.12
C MET A 181 -0.36 -8.15 -6.51
N VAL A 182 -1.15 -7.31 -7.18
CA VAL A 182 -2.51 -7.67 -7.64
C VAL A 182 -2.46 -8.79 -8.70
N GLU A 183 -1.52 -8.73 -9.64
CA GLU A 183 -1.30 -9.79 -10.64
C GLU A 183 -1.00 -11.14 -9.96
N ARG A 184 -0.18 -11.14 -8.91
CA ARG A 184 0.13 -12.36 -8.13
C ARG A 184 -1.06 -12.87 -7.33
N LEU A 185 -1.86 -11.97 -6.74
CA LEU A 185 -3.10 -12.37 -6.07
C LEU A 185 -4.09 -12.99 -7.07
N ASN A 186 -4.22 -12.42 -8.27
CA ASN A 186 -5.04 -12.98 -9.33
C ASN A 186 -4.58 -14.38 -9.76
N LEU A 187 -3.26 -14.59 -9.87
CA LEU A 187 -2.70 -15.90 -10.18
C LEU A 187 -3.00 -16.93 -9.09
N LEU A 188 -2.90 -16.52 -7.81
CA LEU A 188 -3.25 -17.36 -6.67
C LEU A 188 -4.73 -17.78 -6.74
N MET A 189 -5.63 -16.82 -6.96
CA MET A 189 -7.07 -17.06 -7.08
C MET A 189 -7.38 -17.99 -8.25
N ALA A 190 -6.81 -17.75 -9.43
CA ALA A 190 -7.01 -18.59 -10.61
C ALA A 190 -6.49 -20.03 -10.42
N THR A 191 -5.38 -20.19 -9.72
CA THR A 191 -4.83 -21.52 -9.40
C THR A 191 -5.76 -22.27 -8.45
N ALA A 192 -6.25 -21.62 -7.40
CA ALA A 192 -7.20 -22.22 -6.46
C ALA A 192 -8.51 -22.59 -7.17
N ASP A 193 -9.07 -21.68 -7.96
CA ASP A 193 -10.30 -21.87 -8.73
C ASP A 193 -10.23 -23.11 -9.65
N SER A 194 -9.20 -23.18 -10.51
CA SER A 194 -9.02 -24.29 -11.44
C SER A 194 -8.87 -25.64 -10.74
N ASN A 195 -8.15 -25.69 -9.62
CA ASN A 195 -7.91 -26.94 -8.90
C ASN A 195 -9.18 -27.41 -8.15
N LEU A 196 -9.91 -26.49 -7.53
CA LEU A 196 -11.16 -26.79 -6.84
C LEU A 196 -12.26 -27.21 -7.84
N GLN A 197 -12.34 -26.58 -9.01
CA GLN A 197 -13.25 -27.00 -10.08
C GLN A 197 -12.95 -28.42 -10.58
N SER A 198 -11.66 -28.77 -10.72
CA SER A 198 -11.24 -30.12 -11.12
C SER A 198 -11.66 -31.16 -10.09
N LEU A 199 -11.50 -30.87 -8.80
CA LEU A 199 -11.96 -31.75 -7.72
C LEU A 199 -13.48 -31.85 -7.70
N SER A 200 -14.19 -30.72 -7.81
CA SER A 200 -15.66 -30.69 -7.82
C SER A 200 -16.22 -31.53 -8.97
N SER A 201 -15.59 -31.47 -10.15
CA SER A 201 -16.00 -32.25 -11.32
C SER A 201 -15.84 -33.76 -11.07
N LEU A 202 -14.71 -34.18 -10.49
CA LEU A 202 -14.50 -35.58 -10.10
C LEU A 202 -15.56 -36.07 -9.09
N LEU A 203 -15.83 -35.27 -8.06
CA LEU A 203 -16.83 -35.61 -7.04
C LEU A 203 -18.23 -35.69 -7.64
N HIS A 204 -18.57 -34.81 -8.58
CA HIS A 204 -19.84 -34.85 -9.30
C HIS A 204 -19.98 -36.12 -10.15
N SER A 205 -18.95 -36.49 -10.94
CA SER A 205 -18.93 -37.76 -11.68
C SER A 205 -19.08 -38.96 -10.75
N SER A 206 -18.37 -38.95 -9.61
CA SER A 206 -18.42 -40.03 -8.63
C SER A 206 -19.82 -40.17 -8.02
N ALA A 207 -20.48 -39.05 -7.71
CA ALA A 207 -21.86 -39.02 -7.22
C ALA A 207 -22.88 -39.49 -8.27
N ALA A 208 -22.60 -39.24 -9.56
CA ALA A 208 -23.39 -39.75 -10.69
C ALA A 208 -23.11 -41.24 -11.00
N GLY A 209 -22.20 -41.89 -10.27
CA GLY A 209 -21.83 -43.30 -10.45
C GLY A 209 -20.72 -43.54 -11.48
N ASP A 210 -20.19 -42.49 -12.12
CA ASP A 210 -19.01 -42.60 -12.96
C ASP A 210 -17.74 -42.58 -12.12
N LEU A 211 -17.29 -43.78 -11.75
CA LEU A 211 -16.05 -44.00 -11.01
C LEU A 211 -14.83 -44.15 -11.93
N THR A 212 -14.97 -43.86 -13.23
CA THR A 212 -13.85 -43.85 -14.19
C THR A 212 -13.22 -42.48 -14.36
N ALA A 213 -13.93 -41.40 -14.00
CA ALA A 213 -13.43 -40.03 -14.00
C ALA A 213 -12.17 -39.86 -13.14
N ARG A 214 -11.17 -39.12 -13.63
CA ARG A 214 -9.93 -38.84 -12.91
C ARG A 214 -9.57 -37.36 -13.02
N MET A 215 -8.94 -36.82 -11.98
CA MET A 215 -8.30 -35.51 -12.04
C MET A 215 -6.97 -35.66 -12.81
N THR A 216 -6.84 -34.96 -13.94
CA THR A 216 -5.67 -34.94 -14.83
C THR A 216 -5.09 -33.54 -14.94
N GLY A 217 -3.80 -33.42 -15.25
CA GLY A 217 -3.09 -32.15 -15.33
C GLY A 217 -1.89 -32.05 -14.37
N GLU A 218 -1.16 -30.93 -14.48
CA GLU A 218 -0.02 -30.63 -13.61
C GLU A 218 -0.46 -29.86 -12.36
N PHE A 219 -0.43 -30.55 -11.23
CA PHE A 219 -0.71 -29.96 -9.91
C PHE A 219 0.58 -29.92 -9.09
N LYS A 220 0.69 -28.96 -8.17
CA LYS A 220 1.87 -28.79 -7.31
C LYS A 220 1.47 -28.73 -5.83
N GLY A 221 2.37 -29.17 -4.96
CA GLY A 221 2.18 -29.13 -3.51
C GLY A 221 0.91 -29.85 -3.06
N VAL A 222 0.14 -29.21 -2.17
CA VAL A 222 -1.11 -29.76 -1.61
C VAL A 222 -2.12 -30.15 -2.69
N PHE A 223 -2.19 -29.42 -3.80
CA PHE A 223 -3.11 -29.77 -4.90
C PHE A 223 -2.70 -31.06 -5.62
N ALA A 224 -1.40 -31.36 -5.70
CA ALA A 224 -0.93 -32.63 -6.27
C ALA A 224 -1.30 -33.81 -5.38
N GLN A 225 -1.18 -33.64 -4.06
CA GLN A 225 -1.61 -34.64 -3.08
C GLN A 225 -3.12 -34.86 -3.17
N MET A 226 -3.91 -33.78 -3.15
CA MET A 226 -5.37 -33.84 -3.28
C MET A 226 -5.82 -34.60 -4.53
N ARG A 227 -5.17 -34.35 -5.68
CA ARG A 227 -5.40 -35.10 -6.91
C ARG A 227 -5.13 -36.61 -6.73
N ASN A 228 -4.01 -36.97 -6.12
CA ASN A 228 -3.63 -38.37 -5.90
C ASN A 228 -4.63 -39.08 -4.99
N ASP A 229 -5.00 -38.44 -3.90
CA ASP A 229 -5.94 -38.97 -2.91
C ASP A 229 -7.32 -39.17 -3.54
N ALA A 230 -7.83 -38.15 -4.25
CA ALA A 230 -9.12 -38.20 -4.91
C ALA A 230 -9.18 -39.30 -6.00
N ASN A 231 -8.14 -39.42 -6.82
CA ASN A 231 -8.03 -40.49 -7.83
C ASN A 231 -7.94 -41.88 -7.19
N THR A 232 -7.26 -42.01 -6.05
CA THR A 232 -7.16 -43.27 -5.30
C THR A 232 -8.51 -43.68 -4.73
N THR A 233 -9.25 -42.74 -4.14
CA THR A 233 -10.62 -42.99 -3.65
C THR A 233 -11.54 -43.43 -4.77
N ALA A 234 -11.50 -42.76 -5.93
CA ALA A 234 -12.30 -43.15 -7.10
C ALA A 234 -11.96 -44.57 -7.58
N ALA A 235 -10.67 -44.94 -7.61
CA ALA A 235 -10.23 -46.27 -7.99
C ALA A 235 -10.70 -47.36 -6.99
N GLN A 236 -10.59 -47.11 -5.69
CA GLN A 236 -11.04 -48.04 -4.65
C GLN A 236 -12.56 -48.26 -4.70
N LEU A 237 -13.33 -47.18 -4.88
CA LEU A 237 -14.79 -47.29 -5.03
C LEU A 237 -15.15 -48.10 -6.29
N ALA A 238 -14.46 -47.86 -7.41
CA ALA A 238 -14.68 -48.61 -8.65
C ALA A 238 -14.43 -50.11 -8.47
N GLU A 239 -13.38 -50.47 -7.72
CA GLU A 239 -13.07 -51.86 -7.38
C GLU A 239 -14.16 -52.49 -6.52
N ILE A 240 -14.62 -51.79 -5.47
CA ILE A 240 -15.65 -52.29 -4.57
C ILE A 240 -16.96 -52.53 -5.33
N VAL A 241 -17.42 -51.56 -6.12
CA VAL A 241 -18.63 -51.71 -6.96
C VAL A 241 -18.45 -52.82 -7.99
N GLY A 242 -17.25 -52.92 -8.59
CA GLY A 242 -16.89 -53.97 -9.52
C GLY A 242 -16.89 -55.37 -8.91
N ARG A 243 -16.63 -55.54 -7.60
CA ARG A 243 -16.73 -56.85 -6.91
C ARG A 243 -18.18 -57.28 -6.63
N VAL A 244 -19.09 -56.33 -6.40
CA VAL A 244 -20.51 -56.62 -6.14
C VAL A 244 -21.22 -57.11 -7.42
N GLY A 245 -20.82 -56.59 -8.58
CA GLY A 245 -21.44 -56.88 -9.88
C GLY A 245 -21.38 -58.33 -10.36
N PRO A 246 -20.27 -59.09 -10.21
CA PRO A 246 -20.22 -60.50 -10.62
C PRO A 246 -20.67 -61.49 -9.54
N GLY A 247 -20.38 -61.21 -8.27
CA GLY A 247 -20.58 -62.16 -7.16
C GLY A 247 -22.04 -62.35 -6.73
N THR A 248 -22.86 -61.30 -6.84
CA THR A 248 -24.29 -61.40 -6.51
C THR A 248 -25.05 -62.19 -7.57
N TRP A 249 -24.66 -62.10 -8.85
CA TRP A 249 -25.32 -62.81 -9.96
C TRP A 249 -25.03 -64.31 -9.91
N ALA A 250 -23.81 -64.71 -9.53
CA ALA A 250 -23.45 -66.11 -9.37
C ALA A 250 -24.26 -66.81 -8.26
N HIS A 251 -24.58 -66.11 -7.17
CA HIS A 251 -25.45 -66.64 -6.11
C HIS A 251 -26.89 -66.87 -6.63
N TRP A 252 -27.45 -65.93 -7.39
CA TRP A 252 -28.78 -66.07 -8.00
C TRP A 252 -28.84 -67.19 -9.05
N VAL A 253 -27.76 -67.42 -9.81
CA VAL A 253 -27.66 -68.53 -10.78
C VAL A 253 -27.59 -69.90 -10.08
N LEU A 254 -26.97 -69.98 -8.89
CA LEU A 254 -26.95 -71.18 -8.05
C LEU A 254 -28.33 -71.53 -7.47
N ILE A 255 -29.14 -70.54 -7.08
CA ILE A 255 -30.52 -70.76 -6.60
C ILE A 255 -31.42 -71.32 -7.72
N ARG A 256 -31.20 -70.93 -8.98
CA ARG A 256 -31.95 -71.42 -10.15
C ARG A 256 -31.83 -72.94 -10.38
N HIS A 257 -30.81 -73.60 -9.82
CA HIS A 257 -30.67 -75.06 -9.90
C HIS A 257 -31.35 -75.83 -8.75
N ILE A 258 -31.86 -75.13 -7.71
CA ILE A 258 -32.49 -75.74 -6.53
C ILE A 258 -34.03 -75.64 -6.60
N ILE A 259 -34.59 -74.75 -7.43
CA ILE A 259 -36.05 -74.54 -7.52
C ILE A 259 -36.58 -75.10 -8.85
N PRO A 260 -37.43 -76.15 -8.83
CA PRO A 260 -38.11 -76.66 -10.03
C PRO A 260 -39.03 -75.58 -10.65
N GLN A 261 -39.08 -75.55 -11.98
CA GLN A 261 -39.57 -74.44 -12.81
C GLN A 261 -41.07 -74.08 -12.78
N ASP A 262 -41.88 -74.51 -11.80
CA ASP A 262 -43.34 -74.48 -12.01
C ASP A 262 -44.17 -73.42 -11.25
N GLN A 263 -43.58 -72.46 -10.52
CA GLN A 263 -44.39 -71.47 -9.78
C GLN A 263 -43.82 -70.03 -9.62
N ALA A 264 -42.69 -69.64 -10.23
CA ALA A 264 -42.03 -68.36 -9.86
C ALA A 264 -41.74 -67.36 -10.99
N MET A 265 -42.48 -67.39 -12.10
CA MET A 265 -42.30 -66.41 -13.19
C MET A 265 -43.15 -65.13 -13.03
N ALA A 266 -43.93 -64.97 -11.94
CA ALA A 266 -44.92 -63.88 -11.86
C ALA A 266 -44.66 -62.78 -10.81
N THR A 267 -43.66 -62.88 -9.90
CA THR A 267 -43.63 -61.95 -8.75
C THR A 267 -42.29 -61.34 -8.35
N ALA A 268 -41.20 -61.50 -9.11
CA ALA A 268 -39.92 -60.89 -8.71
C ALA A 268 -39.08 -60.40 -9.90
N CYS A 269 -39.58 -59.42 -10.63
CA CYS A 269 -38.74 -58.57 -11.48
C CYS A 269 -39.13 -57.11 -11.18
N PRO A 270 -38.33 -56.33 -10.41
CA PRO A 270 -38.48 -54.89 -10.41
C PRO A 270 -38.06 -54.43 -11.80
N ALA A 271 -38.96 -53.74 -12.50
CA ALA A 271 -38.88 -53.33 -13.90
C ALA A 271 -37.80 -52.27 -14.21
N LEU A 272 -36.64 -52.30 -13.55
CA LEU A 272 -35.56 -51.35 -13.76
C LEU A 272 -34.24 -52.11 -13.84
N SER A 273 -33.70 -52.18 -15.05
CA SER A 273 -32.30 -52.55 -15.38
C SER A 273 -32.05 -54.03 -15.75
N CYS A 274 -32.58 -54.48 -16.89
CA CYS A 274 -31.88 -55.49 -17.70
C CYS A 274 -31.36 -54.83 -18.98
N PRO A 275 -30.04 -54.86 -19.28
CA PRO A 275 -29.57 -54.59 -20.62
C PRO A 275 -29.89 -55.79 -21.52
N LEU A 276 -30.27 -55.51 -22.77
CA LEU A 276 -30.31 -56.50 -23.85
C LEU A 276 -28.90 -56.99 -24.20
#